data_AF-A0A969WFT8-F1
#
_entry.id   AF-A0A969WFT8-F1
#
_cell.length_a   1.000
_cell.length_b   1.000
_cell.length_c   1.000
_cell.angle_alpha   90.00
_cell.angle_beta   90.00
_cell.angle_gamma   90.00
#
_symmetry.space_group_name_H-M   'P 1'
#
loop_
_entity.id
_entity.type
_entity.pdbx_description
1 polymer ?
#
loop_
_entity_poly.entity_id
_entity_poly.type
_entity_poly.pdbx_seq_one_letter_code
_entity_poly.pdbx_strand_id
1 'polypeptide(L)'
;MGKFGARPSPPHTYEVDLPHDGLLRFSRIAAVHFTVKEQAGQLSLFWVEGYGGGLFLPFRDGTNGRTTYGGGRYLYDAIKGADLGAGQTDILLDFNFAYNPSCAYNDQWVCPLAPPENQLPFPIAAGEKHTPL
;
A
#
# COMPACT_ATOMS: atom_id res chain seq x y z
N MET A 1 1.20 17.61 9.71
CA MET A 1 0.06 16.75 10.05
C MET A 1 -1.04 17.01 9.03
N GLY A 2 -1.24 16.11 8.07
CA GLY A 2 -2.37 16.19 7.15
C GLY A 2 -3.65 15.74 7.85
N LYS A 3 -4.80 16.33 7.52
CA LYS A 3 -6.09 15.78 7.94
C LYS A 3 -6.38 14.58 7.04
N PHE A 4 -6.62 13.42 7.66
CA PHE A 4 -6.98 12.19 6.96
C PHE A 4 -8.45 11.89 7.21
N GLY A 5 -9.15 11.42 6.18
CA GLY A 5 -10.53 10.94 6.31
C GLY A 5 -10.71 9.67 5.49
N ALA A 6 -10.97 8.56 6.16
CA ALA A 6 -11.45 7.34 5.52
C ALA A 6 -12.95 7.48 5.25
N ARG A 7 -13.36 7.29 4.00
CA ARG A 7 -14.78 7.22 3.62
C ARG A 7 -15.12 5.81 3.17
N PRO A 8 -16.31 5.29 3.50
CA PRO A 8 -16.81 4.05 2.91
C PRO A 8 -16.77 4.15 1.37
N SER A 9 -16.29 3.09 0.73
CA SER A 9 -16.21 2.96 -0.72
C SER A 9 -16.83 1.61 -1.11
N PRO A 10 -17.48 1.46 -2.29
CA PRO A 10 -18.01 0.18 -2.70
C PRO A 10 -16.93 -0.91 -2.60
N PRO A 11 -17.23 -2.07 -2.00
CA PRO A 11 -16.24 -3.13 -1.88
C PRO A 11 -15.82 -3.58 -3.29
N HIS A 12 -14.52 -3.80 -3.45
CA HIS A 12 -13.95 -4.44 -4.62
C HIS A 12 -12.88 -5.41 -4.11
N THR A 13 -13.03 -6.68 -4.46
CA THR A 13 -12.14 -7.75 -4.05
C THR A 13 -11.15 -8.05 -5.16
N TYR A 14 -9.88 -8.03 -4.81
CA TYR A 14 -8.80 -8.50 -5.67
C TYR A 14 -8.41 -9.91 -5.27
N GLU A 15 -8.11 -10.72 -6.29
CA GLU A 15 -7.62 -12.08 -6.15
C GLU A 15 -6.27 -12.16 -6.86
N VAL A 16 -5.22 -12.52 -6.12
CA VAL A 16 -3.85 -12.62 -6.63
C VAL A 16 -3.35 -14.03 -6.35
N ASP A 17 -3.07 -14.76 -7.42
CA ASP A 17 -2.42 -16.07 -7.33
C ASP A 17 -0.94 -15.88 -6.99
N LEU A 18 -0.54 -16.36 -5.81
CA LEU A 18 0.83 -16.38 -5.33
C LEU A 18 1.35 -17.83 -5.46
N PRO A 19 2.23 -18.14 -6.43
CA PRO A 19 2.61 -19.52 -6.77
C PRO A 19 3.07 -20.41 -5.60
N HIS A 20 3.61 -19.81 -4.54
CA HIS A 20 4.08 -20.51 -3.35
C HIS A 20 3.22 -20.28 -2.10
N ASP A 21 2.38 -19.24 -2.10
CA ASP A 21 1.61 -18.81 -0.93
C ASP A 21 0.08 -18.99 -1.12
N GLY A 22 -0.35 -19.47 -2.28
CA GLY A 22 -1.75 -19.70 -2.63
C GLY A 22 -2.48 -18.43 -3.07
N LEU A 23 -3.80 -18.44 -2.93
CA LEU A 23 -4.64 -17.32 -3.35
C LEU A 23 -4.69 -16.24 -2.26
N LEU A 24 -4.13 -15.07 -2.55
CA LEU A 24 -4.37 -13.89 -1.73
C LEU A 24 -5.65 -13.19 -2.18
N ARG A 25 -6.56 -12.97 -1.24
CA ARG A 25 -7.75 -12.14 -1.45
C ARG A 25 -7.64 -10.89 -0.58
N PHE A 26 -7.95 -9.72 -1.13
CA PHE A 26 -8.09 -8.51 -0.34
C PHE A 26 -9.21 -7.61 -0.87
N SER A 27 -9.98 -7.07 0.06
CA SER A 27 -11.21 -6.33 -0.24
C SER A 27 -11.09 -4.88 0.16
N ARG A 28 -11.49 -3.96 -0.73
CA ARG A 28 -11.51 -2.52 -0.41
C ARG A 28 -12.51 -2.25 0.71
N ILE A 29 -12.05 -1.60 1.77
CA ILE A 29 -12.88 -1.23 2.94
C ILE A 29 -13.12 0.28 3.06
N ALA A 30 -12.20 1.09 2.54
CA ALA A 30 -12.33 2.54 2.58
C ALA A 30 -11.52 3.24 1.47
N ALA A 31 -11.84 4.50 1.20
CA ALA A 31 -11.00 5.43 0.47
C ALA A 31 -10.46 6.50 1.42
N VAL A 32 -9.14 6.59 1.52
CA VAL A 32 -8.43 7.55 2.38
C VAL A 32 -8.05 8.75 1.55
N HIS A 33 -8.54 9.92 1.96
CA HIS A 33 -8.22 11.19 1.32
C HIS A 33 -7.20 11.94 2.15
N PHE A 34 -6.22 12.55 1.48
CA PHE A 34 -5.14 13.28 2.14
C PHE A 34 -4.57 14.38 1.26
N THR A 35 -3.72 15.22 1.86
CA THR A 35 -2.92 16.22 1.15
C THR A 35 -1.46 16.07 1.55
N VAL A 36 -0.57 15.99 0.56
CA VAL A 36 0.89 16.00 0.76
C VAL A 36 1.45 17.12 -0.11
N LYS A 37 2.18 18.08 0.48
CA LYS A 37 2.77 19.22 -0.25
C LYS A 37 1.79 19.88 -1.22
N GLU A 38 0.58 20.20 -0.73
CA GLU A 38 -0.52 20.82 -1.51
C GLU A 38 -1.15 19.94 -2.62
N GLN A 39 -0.67 18.71 -2.80
CA GLN A 39 -1.25 17.75 -3.73
C GLN A 39 -2.29 16.90 -3.01
N ALA A 40 -3.54 16.99 -3.46
CA ALA A 40 -4.61 16.12 -2.97
C ALA A 40 -4.44 14.71 -3.55
N GLY A 41 -4.43 13.72 -2.68
CA GLY A 41 -4.32 12.31 -3.02
C GLY A 41 -5.47 11.49 -2.44
N GLN A 42 -5.73 10.36 -3.08
CA GLN A 42 -6.65 9.35 -2.59
C GLN A 42 -5.97 7.98 -2.73
N LEU A 43 -6.08 7.15 -1.70
CA LEU A 43 -5.68 5.74 -1.74
C LEU A 43 -6.81 4.88 -1.18
N SER A 44 -7.09 3.76 -1.80
CA SER A 44 -7.97 2.74 -1.24
C SER A 44 -7.23 1.96 -0.17
N LEU A 45 -7.89 1.78 0.97
CA LEU A 45 -7.48 0.90 2.05
C LEU A 45 -8.17 -0.45 1.87
N PHE A 46 -7.39 -1.52 1.98
CA PHE A 46 -7.86 -2.88 1.80
C PHE A 46 -7.78 -3.65 3.12
N TRP A 47 -8.59 -4.69 3.22
CA TRP A 47 -8.48 -5.74 4.22
C TRP A 47 -8.06 -7.04 3.54
N VAL A 48 -6.95 -7.64 3.97
CA VAL A 48 -6.54 -8.97 3.53
C VAL A 48 -7.45 -10.01 4.16
N GLU A 49 -8.06 -10.87 3.34
CA GLU A 49 -8.88 -11.98 3.79
C GLU A 49 -7.97 -13.18 4.11
N GLY A 50 -8.15 -13.78 5.29
CA GLY A 50 -7.33 -14.90 5.75
C GLY A 50 -7.29 -14.98 7.27
N TYR A 51 -6.67 -16.03 7.81
CA TYR A 51 -6.62 -16.28 9.26
C TYR A 51 -6.01 -15.10 10.05
N GLY A 52 -4.91 -14.53 9.54
CA GLY A 52 -4.30 -13.36 10.18
C GLY A 52 -5.10 -12.08 9.95
N GLY A 53 -5.59 -11.88 8.72
CA GLY A 53 -6.27 -10.67 8.29
C GLY A 53 -5.43 -9.40 8.49
N GLY A 54 -5.93 -8.27 8.01
CA GLY A 54 -5.34 -6.98 8.37
C GLY A 54 -5.41 -5.91 7.29
N LEU A 55 -5.11 -4.68 7.72
CA LEU A 55 -4.98 -3.54 6.82
C LEU A 55 -3.88 -3.76 5.80
N PHE A 56 -4.19 -3.46 4.55
CA PHE A 56 -3.26 -3.51 3.44
C PHE A 56 -3.41 -2.27 2.58
N LEU A 57 -2.29 -1.60 2.31
CA LEU A 57 -2.26 -0.36 1.55
C LEU A 57 -1.03 -0.36 0.63
N PRO A 58 -1.11 -1.05 -0.52
CA PRO A 58 -0.12 -0.94 -1.56
C PRO A 58 -0.35 0.35 -2.36
N PHE A 59 0.71 1.02 -2.78
CA PHE A 59 0.58 2.20 -3.64
C PHE A 59 1.73 2.33 -4.63
N ARG A 60 1.46 3.09 -5.69
CA ARG A 60 2.45 3.60 -6.63
C ARG A 60 2.39 5.12 -6.66
N ASP A 61 3.50 5.73 -7.01
CA ASP A 61 3.66 7.18 -7.12
C ASP A 61 4.74 7.53 -8.15
N GLY A 62 4.93 8.83 -8.40
CA GLY A 62 5.88 9.33 -9.40
C GLY A 62 7.36 8.98 -9.19
N THR A 63 7.74 8.40 -8.04
CA THR A 63 9.11 7.96 -7.74
C THR A 63 9.45 6.54 -8.20
N ASN A 64 8.44 5.69 -8.46
CA ASN A 64 8.65 4.28 -8.80
C ASN A 64 9.45 4.12 -10.10
N GLY A 65 10.46 3.24 -10.08
CA GLY A 65 11.35 3.00 -11.21
C GLY A 65 12.42 4.08 -11.42
N ARG A 66 12.44 5.13 -10.58
CA ARG A 66 13.45 6.20 -10.60
C ARG A 66 14.29 6.18 -9.34
N THR A 67 13.64 6.30 -8.18
CA THR A 67 14.31 6.35 -6.86
C THR A 67 13.74 5.35 -5.86
N THR A 68 12.63 4.69 -6.21
CA THR A 68 11.93 3.66 -5.41
C THR A 68 11.58 2.47 -6.29
N TYR A 69 11.18 1.35 -5.69
CA TYR A 69 11.02 0.09 -6.42
C TYR A 69 9.99 0.22 -7.54
N GLY A 70 10.28 -0.40 -8.69
CA GLY A 70 9.47 -0.28 -9.90
C GLY A 70 8.07 -0.85 -9.75
N GLY A 71 7.84 -1.80 -8.83
CA GLY A 71 6.54 -2.43 -8.57
C GLY A 71 5.59 -1.62 -7.67
N GLY A 72 6.10 -0.62 -6.95
CA GLY A 72 5.34 0.09 -5.91
C GLY A 72 5.91 -0.15 -4.51
N ARG A 73 5.22 0.36 -3.50
CA ARG A 73 5.57 0.24 -2.08
C ARG A 73 4.34 -0.04 -1.24
N TYR A 74 4.53 -0.54 -0.03
CA TYR A 74 3.46 -0.76 0.93
C TYR A 74 3.57 0.25 2.06
N LEU A 75 2.44 0.86 2.42
CA LEU A 75 2.32 1.67 3.62
C LEU A 75 1.76 0.87 4.80
N TYR A 76 0.94 -0.13 4.49
CA TYR A 76 0.37 -1.08 5.44
C TYR A 76 0.44 -2.50 4.88
N ASP A 77 0.86 -3.44 5.72
CA ASP A 77 0.74 -4.89 5.56
C ASP A 77 0.62 -5.51 6.97
N ALA A 78 -0.54 -5.27 7.60
CA ALA A 78 -0.75 -5.57 9.02
C ALA A 78 -0.69 -7.07 9.32
N ILE A 79 -1.06 -7.91 8.35
CA ILE A 79 -0.90 -9.38 8.47
C ILE A 79 0.58 -9.78 8.63
N LYS A 80 1.51 -8.92 8.20
CA LYS A 80 2.96 -9.06 8.40
C LYS A 80 3.52 -8.12 9.47
N GLY A 81 2.67 -7.51 10.29
CA GLY A 81 3.07 -6.62 11.38
C GLY A 81 3.56 -5.24 10.95
N ALA A 82 3.35 -4.82 9.69
CA ALA A 82 3.73 -3.51 9.20
C ALA A 82 2.52 -2.57 9.19
N ASP A 83 2.16 -2.01 10.35
CA ASP A 83 0.95 -1.18 10.48
C ASP A 83 1.07 0.05 11.39
N LEU A 84 2.26 0.38 11.87
CA LEU A 84 2.49 1.52 12.76
C LEU A 84 1.58 1.51 14.02
N GLY A 85 1.06 0.35 14.43
CA GLY A 85 0.10 0.22 15.52
C GLY A 85 -1.26 0.85 15.22
N ALA A 86 -1.73 0.78 13.96
CA ALA A 86 -3.02 1.31 13.54
C ALA A 86 -4.15 0.90 14.51
N GLY A 87 -4.83 1.91 15.06
CA GLY A 87 -5.95 1.74 15.97
C GLY A 87 -7.25 1.39 15.24
N GLN A 88 -8.31 1.12 16.00
CA GLN A 88 -9.60 0.70 15.43
C GLN A 88 -10.38 1.83 14.73
N THR A 89 -10.14 3.10 15.08
CA THR A 89 -10.97 4.23 14.62
C THR A 89 -10.24 5.20 13.70
N ASP A 90 -8.91 5.23 13.75
CA ASP A 90 -8.08 6.20 13.02
C ASP A 90 -6.84 5.52 12.47
N ILE A 91 -6.48 5.88 11.23
CA ILE A 91 -5.27 5.41 10.55
C ILE A 91 -4.32 6.58 10.35
N LEU A 92 -3.02 6.33 10.50
CA LEU A 92 -1.97 7.33 10.27
C LEU A 92 -1.25 7.03 8.96
N LEU A 93 -1.44 7.87 7.94
CA LEU A 93 -0.61 7.77 6.75
C LEU A 93 0.73 8.49 6.97
N ASP A 94 1.76 7.74 7.35
CA ASP A 94 3.14 8.23 7.39
C ASP A 94 4.00 7.56 6.31
N PHE A 95 4.10 8.23 5.16
CA PHE A 95 4.88 7.75 4.02
C PHE A 95 6.38 7.58 4.30
N ASN A 96 6.91 8.07 5.43
CA ASN A 96 8.29 7.76 5.84
C ASN A 96 8.49 6.27 6.17
N PHE A 97 7.41 5.55 6.47
CA PHE A 97 7.43 4.11 6.73
C PHE A 97 7.00 3.28 5.52
N ALA A 98 6.76 3.91 4.36
CA ALA A 98 6.52 3.17 3.14
C ALA A 98 7.75 2.33 2.78
N TYR A 99 7.57 1.04 2.56
CA TYR A 99 8.67 0.09 2.34
C TYR A 99 8.48 -0.71 1.05
N ASN A 100 9.57 -1.28 0.55
CA ASN A 100 9.55 -2.10 -0.67
C ASN A 100 9.06 -3.52 -0.36
N PRO A 101 8.18 -4.10 -1.19
CA PRO A 101 7.77 -5.49 -1.03
C PRO A 101 8.96 -6.45 -1.20
N SER A 102 8.86 -7.67 -0.66
CA SER A 102 9.95 -8.67 -0.73
C SER A 102 10.44 -8.97 -2.15
N CYS A 103 9.56 -8.89 -3.15
CA CYS A 103 9.90 -9.08 -4.56
C CYS A 103 10.85 -8.01 -5.12
N ALA A 104 11.03 -6.88 -4.43
CA ALA A 104 12.04 -5.90 -4.76
C ALA A 104 13.47 -6.41 -4.54
N TYR A 105 13.65 -7.39 -3.64
CA TYR A 105 14.95 -7.90 -3.23
C TYR A 105 15.28 -9.27 -3.78
N ASN A 106 14.25 -10.06 -4.11
CA ASN A 106 14.43 -11.40 -4.65
C ASN A 106 13.23 -11.79 -5.51
N ASP A 107 13.51 -12.19 -6.75
CA ASP A 107 12.52 -12.53 -7.78
C ASP A 107 11.76 -13.83 -7.48
N GLN A 108 12.23 -14.65 -6.54
CA GLN A 108 11.50 -15.82 -6.06
C GLN A 108 10.19 -15.44 -5.33
N TRP A 109 10.08 -14.21 -4.83
CA TRP A 109 8.89 -13.74 -4.14
C TRP A 109 7.90 -13.10 -5.12
N VAL A 110 6.65 -13.53 -5.05
CA VAL A 110 5.55 -12.87 -5.75
C VAL A 110 4.82 -11.97 -4.75
N CYS A 111 4.65 -10.70 -5.10
CA CYS A 111 3.98 -9.74 -4.21
C CYS A 111 2.83 -9.05 -4.94
N PRO A 112 1.71 -8.77 -4.24
CA PRO A 112 0.60 -8.04 -4.82
C PRO A 112 1.01 -6.63 -5.29
N LEU A 113 0.73 -6.32 -6.54
CA LEU A 113 0.96 -4.95 -7.04
C LEU A 113 -0.12 -4.01 -6.51
N ALA A 114 0.20 -2.72 -6.45
CA ALA A 114 -0.82 -1.72 -6.16
C ALA A 114 -1.87 -1.72 -7.29
N PRO A 115 -3.17 -1.79 -6.95
CA PRO A 115 -4.22 -1.74 -7.97
C PRO A 115 -4.30 -0.35 -8.62
N PRO A 116 -4.96 -0.20 -9.78
CA PRO A 116 -5.04 1.07 -10.51
C PRO A 116 -5.52 2.26 -9.69
N GLU A 117 -6.46 2.06 -8.75
CA GLU A 117 -6.96 3.11 -7.86
C GLU A 117 -5.96 3.58 -6.79
N ASN A 118 -4.83 2.88 -6.62
CA ASN A 118 -3.76 3.24 -5.70
C ASN A 118 -2.51 3.74 -6.43
N GLN A 119 -2.71 4.45 -7.54
CA GLN A 119 -1.65 5.13 -8.27
C GLN A 119 -1.77 6.64 -8.09
N LEU A 120 -0.80 7.24 -7.41
CA LEU A 120 -0.72 8.69 -7.23
C LEU A 120 -0.04 9.33 -8.44
N PRO A 121 -0.59 10.42 -9.01
CA PRO A 121 0.00 11.08 -10.18
C PRO A 121 1.20 11.97 -9.84
N PHE A 122 1.64 11.98 -8.58
CA PHE A 122 2.69 12.85 -8.06
C PHE A 122 3.69 12.05 -7.23
N PRO A 123 4.93 12.54 -7.05
CA PRO A 123 5.97 11.81 -6.33
C PRO A 123 5.80 11.90 -4.80
N ILE A 124 5.95 10.75 -4.13
CA ILE A 124 6.09 10.66 -2.67
C ILE A 124 7.56 10.43 -2.33
N ALA A 125 8.29 11.52 -2.11
CA ALA A 125 9.72 11.52 -1.79
C ALA A 125 10.02 11.24 -0.31
N ALA A 126 9.43 10.18 0.23
CA ALA A 126 9.62 9.68 1.61
C ALA A 126 9.57 8.15 1.60
N GLY A 127 10.09 7.48 2.62
CA GLY A 127 10.11 6.02 2.71
C GLY A 127 11.33 5.37 2.07
N GLU A 128 11.29 4.05 1.97
CA GLU A 128 12.40 3.24 1.48
C GLU A 128 12.70 3.54 0.02
N LYS A 129 14.00 3.66 -0.29
CA LYS A 129 14.52 3.87 -1.63
C LYS A 129 14.90 2.54 -2.27
N HIS A 130 14.93 2.53 -3.59
CA HIS A 130 15.44 1.42 -4.35
C HIS A 130 16.12 1.99 -5.58
N THR A 131 17.44 1.84 -5.64
CA THR A 131 18.23 2.24 -6.80
C THR A 131 18.56 0.97 -7.55
N PRO A 132 18.10 0.80 -8.81
CA PRO A 132 18.60 -0.30 -9.64
C PRO A 132 20.13 -0.22 -9.67
N LEU A 133 20.80 -1.35 -9.43
CA LEU A 133 22.25 -1.46 -9.62
C LEU A 133 22.62 -1.15 -11.08
#